data_AF-A0A370B955-F1
#
_entry.id   AF-A0A370B955-F1
#
_cell.length_a   1.000
_cell.length_b   1.000
_cell.length_c   1.000
_cell.angle_alpha   90.00
_cell.angle_beta   90.00
_cell.angle_gamma   90.00
#
_symmetry.space_group_name_H-M   'P 1'
#
loop_
_entity.id
_entity.type
_entity.pdbx_description
1 polymer ?
#
loop_
_entity_poly.entity_id
_entity_poly.type
_entity_poly.pdbx_seq_one_letter_code
_entity_poly.pdbx_strand_id
1 'polypeptide(L)'
;MTATAFEERGVSPGGAWHARQTLPAGAEPGVRRSIGGGRMSRGGRSADTPPADEDTPRAAAGTGEAGTDPPACAQAGPHDAGPHHTGAHRAGAEHSGPEPRVARRERLLATATELFTTRGYPATSVERICGTAHLPLRAFYEEFESRESLLIALHNGVARAGMEATLTVLGDPALESAAARVRITAMGRAYVEAVTDAAAATRIAFVDIVGAGRAVEEHRLLWRGLWSDFLTAEAERAVARGEVPARDYSLAMVALTGASNELVAHWTRHSASFSRELLADELIHHALATLGIAGGDGSAAGTRADEGN
;
A
#
# COMPACT_ATOMS: atom_id res chain seq x y z
N MET A 1 5.57 -12.20 10.66
CA MET A 1 4.94 -12.66 11.90
C MET A 1 3.91 -13.70 11.50
N THR A 2 3.97 -14.92 12.04
CA THR A 2 3.08 -16.05 11.68
C THR A 2 1.74 -15.97 12.42
N ALA A 3 0.77 -16.79 11.98
CA ALA A 3 -0.57 -16.90 12.54
C ALA A 3 -0.62 -16.91 14.09
N THR A 4 0.33 -17.64 14.69
CA THR A 4 0.50 -17.87 16.13
C THR A 4 0.48 -16.59 16.98
N ALA A 5 1.07 -15.50 16.49
CA ALA A 5 1.26 -14.27 17.28
C ALA A 5 -0.02 -13.42 17.45
N PHE A 6 -1.09 -13.73 16.71
CA PHE A 6 -2.42 -13.14 16.90
C PHE A 6 -3.23 -13.91 17.95
N GLU A 7 -3.19 -15.24 17.90
CA GLU A 7 -3.88 -16.11 18.86
C GLU A 7 -3.35 -15.91 20.30
N GLU A 8 -2.02 -15.74 20.45
CA GLU A 8 -1.39 -15.42 21.75
C GLU A 8 -1.85 -14.09 22.39
N ARG A 9 -2.47 -13.19 21.61
CA ARG A 9 -2.99 -11.89 22.10
C ARG A 9 -4.51 -11.86 22.23
N GLY A 10 -5.19 -13.01 22.12
CA GLY A 10 -6.65 -13.10 22.24
C GLY A 10 -7.44 -12.49 21.07
N VAL A 11 -6.76 -11.96 20.05
CA VAL A 11 -7.40 -11.41 18.85
C VAL A 11 -7.50 -12.51 17.81
N SER A 12 -8.62 -13.25 17.84
CA SER A 12 -8.92 -14.26 16.81
C SER A 12 -9.13 -13.57 15.45
N PRO A 13 -8.25 -13.80 14.46
CA PRO A 13 -8.46 -13.31 13.11
C PRO A 13 -9.54 -14.19 12.48
N GLY A 14 -10.60 -13.59 11.93
CA GLY A 14 -11.67 -14.36 11.28
C GLY A 14 -11.11 -15.32 10.23
N GLY A 15 -11.73 -16.48 10.03
CA GLY A 15 -11.15 -17.61 9.27
C GLY A 15 -10.64 -17.29 7.85
N ALA A 16 -11.12 -16.20 7.25
CA ALA A 16 -10.58 -15.65 6.00
C ALA A 16 -9.09 -15.23 6.09
N TRP A 17 -8.58 -14.84 7.26
CA TRP A 17 -7.19 -14.44 7.48
C TRP A 17 -6.22 -15.62 7.42
N HIS A 18 -6.51 -16.72 8.13
CA HIS A 18 -5.72 -17.95 8.07
C HIS A 18 -5.75 -18.57 6.67
N ALA A 19 -6.91 -18.54 6.01
CA ALA A 19 -7.06 -18.99 4.62
C ALA A 19 -6.28 -18.12 3.60
N ARG A 20 -6.05 -16.83 3.88
CA ARG A 20 -5.29 -15.93 2.98
C ARG A 20 -3.78 -15.93 3.23
N GLN A 21 -3.31 -16.28 4.43
CA GLN A 21 -1.87 -16.42 4.71
C GLN A 21 -1.23 -17.68 4.12
N THR A 22 -2.05 -18.68 3.76
CA THR A 22 -1.59 -20.01 3.31
C THR A 22 -1.71 -20.23 1.80
N LEU A 23 -2.28 -19.27 1.07
CA LEU A 23 -2.36 -19.33 -0.39
C LEU A 23 -1.03 -18.86 -1.01
N PRO A 24 -0.37 -19.68 -1.85
CA PRO A 24 0.71 -19.18 -2.70
C PRO A 24 0.13 -18.17 -3.71
N ALA A 25 0.97 -17.24 -4.17
CA ALA A 25 0.57 -16.24 -5.15
C ALA A 25 0.03 -16.93 -6.43
N GLY A 26 -1.27 -16.79 -6.70
CA GLY A 26 -1.94 -17.33 -7.89
C GLY A 26 -3.05 -18.37 -7.66
N ALA A 27 -3.37 -18.76 -6.42
CA ALA A 27 -4.47 -19.68 -6.15
C ALA A 27 -5.81 -18.96 -5.91
N GLU A 28 -6.70 -18.95 -6.92
CA GLU A 28 -8.06 -18.40 -6.77
C GLU A 28 -8.98 -19.32 -5.92
N PRO A 29 -9.83 -18.77 -5.03
CA PRO A 29 -10.85 -19.55 -4.34
C PRO A 29 -11.99 -19.89 -5.31
N GLY A 30 -12.16 -21.20 -5.57
CA GLY A 30 -13.09 -21.71 -6.59
C GLY A 30 -14.56 -21.27 -6.39
N VAL A 31 -15.06 -20.43 -7.30
CA VAL A 31 -16.47 -20.03 -7.36
C VAL A 31 -17.35 -21.23 -7.66
N ARG A 32 -18.12 -21.70 -6.67
CA ARG A 32 -19.19 -22.68 -6.87
C ARG A 32 -20.31 -22.05 -7.73
N ARG A 33 -20.28 -22.29 -9.04
CA ARG A 33 -21.43 -21.98 -9.91
C ARG A 33 -22.56 -22.96 -9.62
N SER A 34 -23.62 -22.48 -8.97
CA SER A 34 -24.90 -23.18 -8.93
C SER A 34 -25.50 -23.21 -10.34
N ILE A 35 -25.73 -24.42 -10.88
CA ILE A 35 -26.37 -24.62 -12.18
C ILE A 35 -27.88 -24.77 -11.93
N GLY A 36 -28.64 -23.70 -12.15
CA GLY A 36 -30.11 -23.71 -12.18
C GLY A 36 -30.60 -23.35 -13.58
N GLY A 37 -31.12 -24.33 -14.32
CA GLY A 37 -31.55 -24.14 -15.70
C GLY A 37 -32.95 -23.51 -15.83
N GLY A 38 -33.10 -22.54 -16.73
CA GLY A 38 -34.38 -21.97 -17.16
C GLY A 38 -34.38 -21.74 -18.66
N ARG A 39 -35.30 -22.40 -19.39
CA ARG A 39 -35.22 -22.57 -20.86
C ARG A 39 -36.19 -21.63 -21.60
N MET A 40 -35.64 -20.84 -22.53
CA MET A 40 -36.22 -20.30 -23.78
C MET A 40 -37.59 -19.56 -23.74
N SER A 41 -37.62 -18.41 -24.43
CA SER A 41 -38.59 -18.26 -25.54
C SER A 41 -37.96 -17.51 -26.71
N ARG A 42 -38.51 -17.68 -27.92
CA ARG A 42 -37.95 -17.24 -29.22
C ARG A 42 -38.86 -16.22 -29.91
N GLY A 43 -38.24 -15.30 -30.66
CA GLY A 43 -38.89 -14.49 -31.71
C GLY A 43 -38.32 -13.06 -31.75
N GLY A 44 -37.91 -12.49 -32.88
CA GLY A 44 -37.79 -13.01 -34.24
C GLY A 44 -37.00 -12.06 -35.17
N ARG A 45 -36.71 -12.53 -36.39
CA ARG A 45 -36.15 -11.81 -37.57
C ARG A 45 -36.89 -10.48 -37.83
N SER A 46 -36.43 -9.44 -38.54
CA SER A 46 -35.35 -9.20 -39.54
C SER A 46 -35.20 -7.65 -39.75
N ALA A 47 -34.38 -7.01 -40.60
CA ALA A 47 -33.35 -7.36 -41.61
C ALA A 47 -32.41 -6.12 -41.87
N ASP A 48 -31.57 -6.22 -42.91
CA ASP A 48 -31.00 -5.16 -43.78
C ASP A 48 -29.87 -4.22 -43.31
N THR A 49 -29.11 -3.76 -44.32
CA THR A 49 -27.70 -3.31 -44.28
C THR A 49 -27.54 -1.89 -44.90
N PRO A 50 -26.36 -1.33 -45.27
CA PRO A 50 -25.99 0.05 -44.90
C PRO A 50 -25.92 1.04 -46.09
N PRO A 51 -25.46 2.27 -45.82
CA PRO A 51 -24.33 2.86 -46.56
C PRO A 51 -23.17 3.23 -45.59
N ALA A 52 -21.87 3.16 -45.90
CA ALA A 52 -21.08 3.56 -47.08
C ALA A 52 -20.66 5.06 -47.07
N ASP A 53 -19.33 5.25 -47.01
CA ASP A 53 -18.51 6.42 -47.41
C ASP A 53 -18.78 7.78 -46.67
N GLU A 54 -17.85 8.74 -46.54
CA GLU A 54 -16.53 8.95 -47.16
C GLU A 54 -15.62 9.88 -46.27
N ASP A 55 -14.52 10.39 -46.85
CA ASP A 55 -13.66 11.50 -46.41
C ASP A 55 -12.64 11.35 -45.24
N THR A 56 -11.47 10.85 -45.65
CA THR A 56 -10.16 11.31 -45.15
C THR A 56 -9.66 12.50 -45.98
N PRO A 57 -8.95 13.48 -45.38
CA PRO A 57 -7.88 14.19 -46.11
C PRO A 57 -6.50 13.93 -45.52
N ARG A 58 -5.49 13.79 -46.40
CA ARG A 58 -4.09 13.50 -46.07
C ARG A 58 -3.17 14.60 -46.59
N ALA A 59 -2.13 14.89 -45.81
CA ALA A 59 -0.82 15.48 -46.19
C ALA A 59 -0.69 16.97 -46.57
N ALA A 60 0.20 17.64 -45.84
CA ALA A 60 1.32 18.44 -46.37
C ALA A 60 2.51 18.21 -45.38
N ALA A 61 3.59 17.55 -45.77
CA ALA A 61 4.71 18.04 -46.59
C ALA A 61 5.66 18.98 -45.80
N GLY A 62 6.82 18.44 -45.41
CA GLY A 62 7.96 19.15 -44.82
C GLY A 62 9.24 18.35 -45.10
N THR A 63 10.23 18.99 -45.72
CA THR A 63 11.35 18.34 -46.43
C THR A 63 12.72 18.67 -45.85
N GLY A 64 13.67 17.73 -45.98
CA GLY A 64 15.12 17.98 -45.85
C GLY A 64 15.67 17.81 -44.42
N GLU A 65 16.91 17.37 -44.20
CA GLU A 65 17.98 16.96 -45.13
C GLU A 65 18.81 15.81 -44.54
N ALA A 66 19.66 15.19 -45.38
CA ALA A 66 20.58 14.11 -44.99
C ALA A 66 22.05 14.58 -45.03
N GLY A 67 22.90 13.95 -44.20
CA GLY A 67 24.35 14.18 -44.12
C GLY A 67 24.95 13.29 -43.02
N THR A 68 25.26 12.03 -43.28
CA THR A 68 26.49 11.49 -43.91
C THR A 68 27.72 11.60 -43.01
N ASP A 69 28.31 10.45 -42.72
CA ASP A 69 29.43 10.18 -41.80
C ASP A 69 30.20 8.95 -42.36
N PRO A 70 31.46 8.66 -42.00
CA PRO A 70 32.69 9.46 -41.91
C PRO A 70 33.69 9.00 -43.04
N PRO A 71 35.06 9.05 -42.97
CA PRO A 71 35.93 8.32 -42.01
C PRO A 71 37.32 8.95 -41.67
N ALA A 72 38.08 8.34 -40.74
CA ALA A 72 39.49 7.88 -40.90
C ALA A 72 40.32 7.84 -39.58
N CYS A 73 41.36 7.00 -39.56
CA CYS A 73 42.16 6.58 -38.37
C CYS A 73 43.62 7.06 -38.40
N ALA A 74 44.27 7.17 -37.22
CA ALA A 74 45.70 6.86 -36.89
C ALA A 74 45.98 7.36 -35.45
N GLN A 75 46.42 6.61 -34.43
CA GLN A 75 47.59 5.74 -34.21
C GLN A 75 48.97 6.42 -34.20
N ALA A 76 49.58 6.58 -33.00
CA ALA A 76 50.95 6.16 -32.63
C ALA A 76 51.34 6.59 -31.19
N GLY A 77 52.05 5.74 -30.43
CA GLY A 77 52.84 6.10 -29.23
C GLY A 77 54.34 6.15 -29.58
N PRO A 78 55.31 5.82 -28.69
CA PRO A 78 55.27 5.55 -27.23
C PRO A 78 56.33 6.37 -26.42
N HIS A 79 56.52 6.14 -25.11
CA HIS A 79 57.83 6.35 -24.44
C HIS A 79 57.99 5.60 -23.10
N ASP A 80 59.00 4.70 -23.09
CA ASP A 80 59.94 4.23 -22.05
C ASP A 80 59.57 3.81 -20.59
N ALA A 81 60.37 2.86 -20.11
CA ALA A 81 60.34 2.23 -18.78
C ALA A 81 61.27 2.95 -17.77
N GLY A 82 60.89 3.10 -16.49
CA GLY A 82 61.22 2.16 -15.40
C GLY A 82 62.23 2.79 -14.40
N PRO A 83 62.56 2.18 -13.23
CA PRO A 83 62.12 0.88 -12.72
C PRO A 83 61.72 0.83 -11.20
N HIS A 84 61.29 -0.37 -10.76
CA HIS A 84 61.24 -0.94 -9.39
C HIS A 84 60.91 -0.08 -8.15
N HIS A 85 59.84 -0.46 -7.43
CA HIS A 85 59.94 -0.72 -5.97
C HIS A 85 59.03 -1.89 -5.53
N THR A 86 59.60 -2.79 -4.74
CA THR A 86 58.96 -3.99 -4.18
C THR A 86 58.00 -3.61 -3.05
N GLY A 87 56.75 -4.05 -3.09
CA GLY A 87 55.75 -3.71 -2.07
C GLY A 87 54.53 -4.61 -2.10
N ALA A 88 54.64 -5.83 -1.57
CA ALA A 88 53.53 -6.78 -1.48
C ALA A 88 52.54 -6.41 -0.36
N HIS A 89 51.90 -5.25 -0.47
CA HIS A 89 50.76 -4.90 0.38
C HIS A 89 49.49 -5.60 -0.10
N ARG A 90 49.29 -6.84 0.38
CA ARG A 90 47.95 -7.42 0.49
C ARG A 90 47.17 -6.65 1.56
N ALA A 91 46.64 -5.50 1.19
CA ALA A 91 45.73 -4.72 2.01
C ALA A 91 44.30 -5.28 1.87
N GLY A 92 43.67 -5.62 2.99
CA GLY A 92 42.21 -5.65 3.11
C GLY A 92 41.44 -6.61 2.20
N ALA A 93 41.63 -7.92 2.36
CA ALA A 93 40.55 -8.88 2.06
C ALA A 93 39.50 -8.85 3.19
N GLU A 94 38.92 -7.67 3.43
CA GLU A 94 37.91 -7.46 4.47
C GLU A 94 36.51 -7.49 3.85
N HIS A 95 35.62 -8.28 4.44
CA HIS A 95 34.24 -8.56 3.98
C HIS A 95 34.14 -9.44 2.71
N SER A 96 34.43 -10.73 2.88
CA SER A 96 33.96 -11.81 1.99
C SER A 96 33.38 -13.00 2.76
N GLY A 97 32.66 -12.71 3.84
CA GLY A 97 31.59 -13.59 4.30
C GLY A 97 30.32 -13.31 3.49
N PRO A 98 29.41 -14.27 3.28
CA PRO A 98 28.12 -13.99 2.68
C PRO A 98 27.37 -12.97 3.55
N GLU A 99 27.01 -11.83 2.97
CA GLU A 99 26.21 -10.82 3.65
C GLU A 99 24.92 -11.46 4.21
N PRO A 100 24.56 -11.23 5.48
CA PRO A 100 23.34 -11.79 6.05
C PRO A 100 22.13 -11.43 5.18
N ARG A 101 21.32 -12.45 4.84
CA ARG A 101 20.16 -12.32 3.94
C ARG A 101 19.25 -11.13 4.30
N VAL A 102 19.10 -10.87 5.59
CA VAL A 102 18.34 -9.73 6.16
C VAL A 102 18.89 -8.38 5.71
N ALA A 103 20.18 -8.12 5.93
CA ALA A 103 20.82 -6.84 5.58
C ALA A 103 20.76 -6.55 4.07
N ARG A 104 20.93 -7.60 3.25
CA ARG A 104 20.75 -7.52 1.79
C ARG A 104 19.31 -7.13 1.41
N ARG A 105 18.31 -7.79 2.00
CA ARG A 105 16.89 -7.52 1.75
C ARG A 105 16.53 -6.09 2.15
N GLU A 106 17.02 -5.63 3.29
CA GLU A 106 16.85 -4.26 3.79
C GLU A 106 17.49 -3.24 2.83
N ARG A 107 18.71 -3.48 2.33
CA ARG A 107 19.33 -2.61 1.32
C ARG A 107 18.50 -2.51 0.04
N LEU A 108 17.98 -3.63 -0.48
CA LEU A 108 17.10 -3.62 -1.65
C LEU A 108 15.81 -2.80 -1.42
N LEU A 109 15.17 -2.96 -0.26
CA LEU A 109 13.97 -2.20 0.11
C LEU A 109 14.25 -0.71 0.29
N ALA A 110 15.37 -0.34 0.93
CA ALA A 110 15.78 1.05 1.12
C ALA A 110 16.09 1.73 -0.23
N THR A 111 16.93 1.12 -1.08
CA THR A 111 17.24 1.65 -2.41
C THR A 111 16.01 1.75 -3.30
N ALA A 112 15.11 0.77 -3.27
CA ALA A 112 13.86 0.86 -4.01
C ALA A 112 12.93 1.97 -3.48
N THR A 113 12.89 2.20 -2.16
CA THR A 113 12.12 3.29 -1.55
C THR A 113 12.60 4.66 -2.05
N GLU A 114 13.92 4.87 -2.06
CA GLU A 114 14.55 6.08 -2.61
C GLU A 114 14.21 6.25 -4.09
N LEU A 115 14.43 5.22 -4.91
CA LEU A 115 14.22 5.31 -6.36
C LEU A 115 12.74 5.47 -6.75
N PHE A 116 11.82 4.78 -6.07
CA PHE A 116 10.38 4.93 -6.34
C PHE A 116 9.87 6.33 -5.95
N THR A 117 10.34 6.91 -4.85
CA THR A 117 9.90 8.26 -4.43
C THR A 117 10.57 9.39 -5.22
N THR A 118 11.80 9.21 -5.73
CA THR A 118 12.52 10.23 -6.50
C THR A 118 12.27 10.17 -8.01
N ARG A 119 12.03 8.98 -8.58
CA ARG A 119 11.86 8.75 -10.03
C ARG A 119 10.49 8.20 -10.43
N GLY A 120 9.67 7.80 -9.46
CA GLY A 120 8.44 7.06 -9.69
C GLY A 120 8.66 5.56 -9.89
N TYR A 121 7.64 4.77 -9.54
CA TYR A 121 7.63 3.32 -9.75
C TYR A 121 7.77 2.92 -11.23
N PRO A 122 7.02 3.48 -12.21
CA PRO A 122 7.07 3.02 -13.59
C PRO A 122 8.48 3.12 -14.22
N ALA A 123 9.17 4.23 -13.94
CA ALA A 123 10.48 4.54 -14.52
C ALA A 123 11.64 3.73 -13.92
N THR A 124 11.44 3.04 -12.79
CA THR A 124 12.52 2.40 -12.01
C THR A 124 12.61 0.90 -12.30
N SER A 125 13.65 0.44 -13.00
CA SER A 125 13.85 -0.98 -13.32
C SER A 125 14.62 -1.75 -12.24
N VAL A 126 14.58 -3.09 -12.30
CA VAL A 126 15.31 -3.97 -11.37
C VAL A 126 16.82 -3.75 -11.47
N GLU A 127 17.34 -3.60 -12.69
CA GLU A 127 18.76 -3.34 -12.95
C GLU A 127 19.23 -2.03 -12.31
N ARG A 128 18.37 -0.99 -12.30
CA ARG A 128 18.69 0.27 -11.61
C ARG A 128 18.71 0.08 -10.09
N ILE A 129 17.73 -0.64 -9.52
CA ILE A 129 17.72 -0.94 -8.08
C ILE A 129 19.00 -1.70 -7.69
N CYS A 130 19.35 -2.76 -8.44
CA CYS A 130 20.59 -3.52 -8.25
C CYS A 130 21.84 -2.66 -8.38
N GLY A 131 21.93 -1.81 -9.41
CA GLY A 131 23.06 -0.91 -9.64
C GLY A 131 23.26 0.09 -8.51
N THR A 132 22.20 0.77 -8.06
CA THR A 132 22.26 1.71 -6.94
C THR A 132 22.51 1.00 -5.60
N ALA A 133 21.97 -0.21 -5.41
CA ALA A 133 22.20 -1.04 -4.22
C ALA A 133 23.56 -1.76 -4.21
N HIS A 134 24.38 -1.60 -5.25
CA HIS A 134 25.66 -2.30 -5.45
C HIS A 134 25.53 -3.83 -5.30
N LEU A 135 24.44 -4.40 -5.83
CA LEU A 135 24.10 -5.82 -5.75
C LEU A 135 24.03 -6.45 -7.15
N PRO A 136 24.53 -7.68 -7.35
CA PRO A 136 24.37 -8.39 -8.61
C PRO A 136 22.90 -8.79 -8.82
N LEU A 137 22.45 -8.83 -10.07
CA LEU A 137 21.03 -9.10 -10.41
C LEU A 137 20.49 -10.40 -9.80
N ARG A 138 21.32 -11.46 -9.69
CA ARG A 138 20.93 -12.72 -9.04
C ARG A 138 20.45 -12.51 -7.60
N ALA A 139 21.06 -11.56 -6.88
CA ALA A 139 20.79 -11.30 -5.48
C ALA A 139 19.47 -10.57 -5.25
N PHE A 140 18.89 -9.96 -6.28
CA PHE A 140 17.50 -9.51 -6.26
C PHE A 140 16.54 -10.71 -6.35
N TYR A 141 16.76 -11.60 -7.32
CA TYR A 141 15.90 -12.78 -7.54
C TYR A 141 16.03 -13.85 -6.44
N GLU A 142 17.07 -13.79 -5.61
CA GLU A 142 17.15 -14.54 -4.33
C GLU A 142 16.18 -14.02 -3.25
N GLU A 143 15.66 -12.78 -3.35
CA GLU A 143 14.81 -12.11 -2.34
C GLU A 143 13.40 -11.74 -2.84
N PHE A 144 13.23 -11.55 -4.15
CA PHE A 144 12.04 -11.01 -4.81
C PHE A 144 11.85 -11.62 -6.21
N GLU A 145 10.67 -12.15 -6.50
CA GLU A 145 10.34 -12.76 -7.80
C GLU A 145 10.21 -11.70 -8.92
N SER A 146 9.73 -10.51 -8.58
CA SER A 146 9.51 -9.41 -9.52
C SER A 146 9.59 -8.02 -8.87
N ARG A 147 9.56 -6.96 -9.70
CA ARG A 147 9.43 -5.58 -9.23
C ARG A 147 8.11 -5.32 -8.49
N GLU A 148 7.01 -5.95 -8.90
CA GLU A 148 5.75 -5.92 -8.14
C GLU A 148 5.91 -6.59 -6.76
N SER A 149 6.60 -7.73 -6.67
CA SER A 149 6.79 -8.43 -5.39
C SER A 149 7.58 -7.59 -4.37
N LEU A 150 8.54 -6.77 -4.84
CA LEU A 150 9.25 -5.81 -4.01
C LEU A 150 8.32 -4.67 -3.56
N LEU A 151 7.52 -4.09 -4.47
CA LEU A 151 6.55 -3.04 -4.13
C LEU A 151 5.51 -3.54 -3.11
N ILE A 152 5.03 -4.77 -3.28
CA ILE A 152 4.16 -5.48 -2.33
C ILE A 152 4.83 -5.63 -0.96
N ALA A 153 6.13 -5.92 -0.91
CA ALA A 153 6.87 -6.01 0.34
C ALA A 153 7.02 -4.64 1.06
N LEU A 154 7.21 -3.54 0.31
CA LEU A 154 7.20 -2.18 0.86
C LEU A 154 5.83 -1.81 1.44
N HIS A 155 4.75 -2.07 0.69
CA HIS A 155 3.38 -1.90 1.17
C HIS A 155 3.10 -2.72 2.43
N ASN A 156 3.55 -3.99 2.45
CA ASN A 156 3.41 -4.85 3.62
C ASN A 156 4.11 -4.29 4.86
N GLY A 157 5.22 -3.56 4.71
CA GLY A 157 5.86 -2.87 5.83
C GLY A 157 4.91 -1.90 6.52
N VAL A 158 4.31 -0.98 5.75
CA VAL A 158 3.40 0.06 6.24
C VAL A 158 2.06 -0.52 6.71
N ALA A 159 1.45 -1.41 5.92
CA ALA A 159 0.15 -2.01 6.25
C ALA A 159 0.22 -2.86 7.54
N ARG A 160 1.32 -3.59 7.74
CA ARG A 160 1.59 -4.34 8.97
C ARG A 160 1.83 -3.40 10.15
N ALA A 161 2.61 -2.32 9.99
CA ALA A 161 2.88 -1.36 11.07
C ALA A 161 1.58 -0.74 11.62
N GLY A 162 0.67 -0.28 10.74
CA GLY A 162 -0.63 0.27 11.17
C GLY A 162 -1.51 -0.75 11.91
N MET A 163 -1.49 -2.01 11.48
CA MET A 163 -2.25 -3.10 12.12
C MET A 163 -1.64 -3.48 13.47
N GLU A 164 -0.31 -3.65 13.55
CA GLU A 164 0.40 -3.97 14.79
C GLU A 164 0.27 -2.85 15.85
N ALA A 165 0.32 -1.59 15.44
CA ALA A 165 0.11 -0.45 16.34
C ALA A 165 -1.31 -0.44 16.92
N THR A 166 -2.32 -0.63 16.07
CA THR A 166 -3.73 -0.77 16.45
C THR A 166 -3.95 -1.90 17.46
N LEU A 167 -3.42 -3.09 17.16
CA LEU A 167 -3.57 -4.28 18.02
C LEU A 167 -2.80 -4.16 19.32
N THR A 168 -1.66 -3.47 19.33
CA THR A 168 -0.87 -3.24 20.54
C THR A 168 -1.61 -2.31 21.50
N VAL A 169 -2.27 -1.27 20.98
CA VAL A 169 -3.14 -0.39 21.77
C VAL A 169 -4.36 -1.15 22.31
N LEU A 170 -5.07 -1.91 21.48
CA LEU A 170 -6.25 -2.66 21.93
C LEU A 170 -5.93 -3.83 22.87
N GLY A 171 -4.67 -4.26 22.91
CA GLY A 171 -4.16 -5.25 23.86
C GLY A 171 -3.75 -4.66 25.22
N ASP A 172 -3.84 -3.35 25.43
CA ASP A 172 -3.64 -2.72 26.74
C ASP A 172 -4.83 -3.05 27.67
N PRO A 173 -4.61 -3.70 28.83
CA PRO A 173 -5.66 -3.97 29.81
C PRO A 173 -6.43 -2.72 30.26
N ALA A 174 -5.82 -1.53 30.22
CA ALA A 174 -6.49 -0.28 30.52
C ALA A 174 -7.58 0.09 29.49
N LEU A 175 -7.52 -0.45 28.27
CA LEU A 175 -8.50 -0.25 27.21
C LEU A 175 -9.50 -1.41 27.04
N GLU A 176 -9.33 -2.51 27.76
CA GLU A 176 -10.24 -3.66 27.71
C GLU A 176 -11.68 -3.25 28.10
N SER A 177 -11.81 -2.51 29.19
CA SER A 177 -13.08 -1.98 29.73
C SER A 177 -13.36 -0.51 29.37
N ALA A 178 -12.47 0.15 28.61
CA ALA A 178 -12.65 1.53 28.22
C ALA A 178 -13.77 1.70 27.17
N ALA A 179 -14.52 2.79 27.27
CA ALA A 179 -15.60 3.09 26.35
C ALA A 179 -15.14 3.11 24.88
N ALA A 180 -16.00 2.67 23.95
CA ALA A 180 -15.73 2.62 22.51
C ALA A 180 -15.05 3.88 21.98
N ARG A 181 -15.51 5.08 22.39
CA ARG A 181 -14.90 6.36 22.02
C ARG A 181 -13.40 6.43 22.33
N VAL A 182 -12.97 5.98 23.51
CA VAL A 182 -11.57 5.99 23.94
C VAL A 182 -10.76 4.98 23.12
N ARG A 183 -11.28 3.76 22.94
CA ARG A 183 -10.66 2.71 22.12
C ARG A 183 -10.45 3.15 20.67
N ILE A 184 -11.46 3.74 20.04
CA ILE A 184 -11.42 4.26 18.67
C ILE A 184 -10.41 5.41 18.56
N THR A 185 -10.40 6.32 19.53
CA THR A 185 -9.45 7.45 19.56
C THR A 185 -8.01 6.92 19.64
N ALA A 186 -7.72 6.01 20.56
CA ALA A 186 -6.38 5.44 20.73
C ALA A 186 -5.93 4.64 19.49
N MET A 187 -6.81 3.81 18.93
CA MET A 187 -6.58 3.10 17.67
C MET A 187 -6.26 4.05 16.51
N GLY A 188 -7.06 5.11 16.33
CA GLY A 188 -6.88 6.07 15.25
C GLY A 188 -5.54 6.83 15.33
N ARG A 189 -5.13 7.24 16.55
CA ARG A 189 -3.81 7.84 16.78
C ARG A 189 -2.67 6.88 16.40
N ALA A 190 -2.68 5.68 16.97
CA ALA A 190 -1.62 4.69 16.75
C ALA A 190 -1.53 4.22 15.29
N TYR A 191 -2.67 4.07 14.60
CA TYR A 191 -2.71 3.82 13.17
C TYR A 191 -2.02 4.93 12.37
N VAL A 192 -2.41 6.20 12.57
CA VAL A 192 -1.85 7.33 11.81
C VAL A 192 -0.37 7.51 12.10
N GLU A 193 0.04 7.44 13.36
CA GLU A 193 1.45 7.52 13.75
C GLU A 193 2.28 6.46 13.01
N ALA A 194 1.86 5.19 13.08
CA ALA A 194 2.59 4.09 12.46
C ALA A 194 2.61 4.13 10.92
N VAL A 195 1.51 4.51 10.25
CA VAL A 195 1.48 4.55 8.77
C VAL A 195 2.10 5.81 8.17
N THR A 196 2.27 6.87 8.95
CA THR A 196 2.87 8.15 8.51
C THR A 196 4.28 8.40 9.05
N ASP A 197 4.86 7.45 9.79
CA ASP A 197 6.19 7.56 10.41
C ASP A 197 7.29 7.92 9.40
N ALA A 198 7.40 7.12 8.33
CA ALA A 198 8.36 7.33 7.24
C ALA A 198 7.66 7.84 5.97
N ALA A 199 7.72 9.16 5.73
CA ALA A 199 7.02 9.82 4.62
C ALA A 199 7.24 9.17 3.23
N ALA A 200 8.45 8.66 2.95
CA ALA A 200 8.74 7.96 1.71
C ALA A 200 7.99 6.62 1.58
N ALA A 201 7.93 5.84 2.67
CA ALA A 201 7.18 4.59 2.71
C ALA A 201 5.66 4.84 2.65
N THR A 202 5.16 5.86 3.34
CA THR A 202 3.76 6.31 3.27
C THR A 202 3.37 6.67 1.83
N ARG A 203 4.19 7.46 1.14
CA ARG A 203 3.96 7.83 -0.26
C ARG A 203 3.87 6.61 -1.16
N ILE A 204 4.77 5.64 -1.00
CA ILE A 204 4.71 4.39 -1.76
C ILE A 204 3.42 3.62 -1.44
N ALA A 205 3.09 3.42 -0.17
CA ALA A 205 1.97 2.57 0.25
C ALA A 205 0.58 3.15 -0.07
N PHE A 206 0.42 4.48 -0.13
CA PHE A 206 -0.88 5.13 -0.36
C PHE A 206 -1.03 5.86 -1.68
N VAL A 207 0.07 6.22 -2.36
CA VAL A 207 0.06 7.00 -3.61
C VAL A 207 0.69 6.23 -4.77
N ASP A 208 1.99 5.92 -4.71
CA ASP A 208 2.71 5.41 -5.89
C ASP A 208 2.37 3.94 -6.24
N ILE A 209 1.72 3.20 -5.32
CA ILE A 209 1.24 1.84 -5.54
C ILE A 209 -0.01 1.76 -6.44
N VAL A 210 -0.77 2.85 -6.56
CA VAL A 210 -2.06 2.85 -7.28
C VAL A 210 -1.80 2.68 -8.77
N GLY A 211 -2.41 1.64 -9.38
CA GLY A 211 -2.21 1.33 -10.80
C GLY A 211 -0.91 0.58 -11.12
N ALA A 212 -0.15 0.12 -10.12
CA ALA A 212 1.11 -0.61 -10.31
C ALA A 212 0.98 -2.05 -10.88
N GLY A 213 -0.22 -2.47 -11.29
CA GLY A 213 -0.50 -3.77 -11.93
C GLY A 213 -1.52 -4.62 -11.16
N ARG A 214 -2.10 -5.63 -11.83
CA ARG A 214 -3.18 -6.47 -11.28
C ARG A 214 -2.81 -7.15 -9.96
N ALA A 215 -1.65 -7.81 -9.89
CA ALA A 215 -1.21 -8.52 -8.69
C ALA A 215 -1.03 -7.59 -7.48
N VAL A 216 -0.60 -6.35 -7.72
CA VAL A 216 -0.47 -5.33 -6.68
C VAL A 216 -1.85 -4.85 -6.22
N GLU A 217 -2.80 -4.65 -7.13
CA GLU A 217 -4.15 -4.23 -6.78
C GLU A 217 -4.93 -5.33 -6.03
N GLU A 218 -4.79 -6.59 -6.45
CA GLU A 218 -5.32 -7.75 -5.72
C GLU A 218 -4.75 -7.79 -4.29
N HIS A 219 -3.45 -7.56 -4.13
CA HIS A 219 -2.81 -7.49 -2.82
C HIS A 219 -3.32 -6.32 -1.95
N ARG A 220 -3.57 -5.15 -2.54
CA ARG A 220 -4.20 -4.01 -1.85
C ARG A 220 -5.62 -4.34 -1.41
N LEU A 221 -6.42 -4.98 -2.27
CA LEU A 221 -7.78 -5.42 -1.97
C LEU A 221 -7.81 -6.47 -0.86
N LEU A 222 -6.85 -7.39 -0.80
CA LEU A 222 -6.68 -8.33 0.31
C LEU A 222 -6.50 -7.58 1.64
N TRP A 223 -5.57 -6.62 1.70
CA TRP A 223 -5.35 -5.81 2.92
C TRP A 223 -6.57 -4.97 3.31
N ARG A 224 -7.28 -4.38 2.34
CA ARG A 224 -8.54 -3.65 2.60
C ARG A 224 -9.64 -4.56 3.16
N GLY A 225 -9.71 -5.81 2.69
CA GLY A 225 -10.56 -6.85 3.27
C GLY A 225 -10.20 -7.14 4.72
N LEU A 226 -8.92 -7.40 5.02
CA LEU A 226 -8.45 -7.65 6.39
C LEU A 226 -8.78 -6.52 7.37
N TRP A 227 -8.62 -5.27 6.94
CA TRP A 227 -9.03 -4.10 7.74
C TRP A 227 -10.54 -4.02 7.94
N SER A 228 -11.34 -4.29 6.91
CA SER A 228 -12.80 -4.27 6.99
C SER A 228 -13.33 -5.37 7.93
N ASP A 229 -12.79 -6.58 7.85
CA ASP A 229 -13.12 -7.71 8.72
C ASP A 229 -12.77 -7.39 10.18
N PHE A 230 -11.57 -6.86 10.43
CA PHE A 230 -11.10 -6.47 11.76
C PHE A 230 -11.97 -5.36 12.40
N LEU A 231 -12.25 -4.30 11.64
CA LEU A 231 -13.08 -3.18 12.13
C LEU A 231 -14.54 -3.60 12.35
N THR A 232 -15.07 -4.53 11.55
CA THR A 232 -16.41 -5.10 11.76
C THR A 232 -16.45 -5.87 13.08
N ALA A 233 -15.43 -6.67 13.39
CA ALA A 233 -15.35 -7.40 14.65
C ALA A 233 -15.21 -6.47 15.88
N GLU A 234 -14.52 -5.32 15.77
CA GLU A 234 -14.53 -4.30 16.84
C GLU A 234 -15.91 -3.63 17.00
N ALA A 235 -16.63 -3.37 15.90
CA ALA A 235 -17.99 -2.83 15.93
C ALA A 235 -18.97 -3.81 16.59
N GLU A 236 -18.89 -5.11 16.26
CA GLU A 236 -19.66 -6.18 16.91
C GLU A 236 -19.37 -6.26 18.42
N ARG A 237 -18.09 -6.12 18.83
CA ARG A 237 -17.71 -6.03 20.25
C ARG A 237 -18.32 -4.81 20.94
N ALA A 238 -18.41 -3.66 20.27
CA ALA A 238 -19.06 -2.46 20.81
C ALA A 238 -20.59 -2.62 20.90
N VAL A 239 -21.23 -3.30 19.93
CA VAL A 239 -22.66 -3.66 20.00
C VAL A 239 -22.92 -4.60 21.19
N ALA A 240 -22.07 -5.61 21.39
CA ALA A 240 -22.19 -6.56 22.50
C ALA A 240 -22.05 -5.90 23.88
N ARG A 241 -21.26 -4.81 23.98
CA ARG A 241 -21.16 -3.97 25.19
C ARG A 241 -22.29 -2.91 25.32
N GLY A 242 -23.18 -2.79 24.33
CA GLY A 242 -24.27 -1.81 24.32
C GLY A 242 -23.82 -0.37 24.05
N GLU A 243 -22.62 -0.16 23.49
CA GLU A 243 -22.01 1.17 23.31
C GLU A 243 -22.43 1.86 22.01
N VAL A 244 -22.89 1.07 21.03
CA VAL A 244 -23.31 1.53 19.69
C VAL A 244 -24.59 0.81 19.26
N PRO A 245 -25.40 1.39 18.35
CA PRO A 245 -26.65 0.77 17.89
C PRO A 245 -26.45 -0.62 17.27
N ALA A 246 -27.29 -1.59 17.65
CA ALA A 246 -27.25 -2.93 17.08
C ALA A 246 -27.73 -2.92 15.61
N ARG A 247 -26.79 -3.05 14.66
CA ARG A 247 -27.04 -3.20 13.21
C ARG A 247 -25.88 -3.92 12.53
N ASP A 248 -26.06 -4.29 11.26
CA ASP A 248 -24.95 -4.70 10.40
C ASP A 248 -24.06 -3.48 10.10
N TYR A 249 -22.76 -3.62 10.35
CA TYR A 249 -21.72 -2.63 10.08
C TYR A 249 -20.81 -3.00 8.90
N SER A 250 -20.97 -4.17 8.26
CA SER A 250 -20.05 -4.69 7.24
C SER A 250 -19.77 -3.69 6.12
N LEU A 251 -20.82 -3.16 5.48
CA LEU A 251 -20.66 -2.14 4.42
C LEU A 251 -20.17 -0.79 4.96
N ALA A 252 -20.48 -0.46 6.22
CA ALA A 252 -20.00 0.76 6.86
C ALA A 252 -18.49 0.71 7.12
N MET A 253 -17.95 -0.46 7.49
CA MET A 253 -16.51 -0.66 7.69
C MET A 253 -15.73 -0.75 6.36
N VAL A 254 -16.35 -1.27 5.29
CA VAL A 254 -15.81 -1.16 3.93
C VAL A 254 -15.72 0.30 3.49
N ALA A 255 -16.77 1.10 3.74
CA ALA A 255 -16.79 2.53 3.43
C ALA A 255 -15.74 3.30 4.24
N LEU A 256 -15.67 3.08 5.56
CA LEU A 256 -14.65 3.65 6.45
C LEU A 256 -13.25 3.28 5.97
N THR A 257 -12.97 2.02 5.62
CA THR A 257 -11.67 1.59 5.08
C THR A 257 -11.37 2.26 3.72
N GLY A 258 -12.39 2.61 2.93
CA GLY A 258 -12.27 3.46 1.73
C GLY A 258 -11.84 4.88 2.08
N ALA A 259 -12.64 5.57 2.89
CA ALA A 259 -12.39 6.94 3.32
C ALA A 259 -11.03 7.08 4.01
N SER A 260 -10.67 6.16 4.91
CA SER A 260 -9.40 6.20 5.63
C SER A 260 -8.19 6.08 4.71
N ASN A 261 -8.24 5.17 3.73
CA ASN A 261 -7.19 5.07 2.72
C ASN A 261 -7.06 6.37 1.92
N GLU A 262 -8.17 6.97 1.50
CA GLU A 262 -8.14 8.20 0.70
C GLU A 262 -7.70 9.41 1.53
N LEU A 263 -8.09 9.52 2.80
CA LEU A 263 -7.62 10.56 3.72
C LEU A 263 -6.10 10.51 3.88
N VAL A 264 -5.51 9.34 4.13
CA VAL A 264 -4.04 9.19 4.23
C VAL A 264 -3.38 9.47 2.88
N ALA A 265 -3.95 9.00 1.76
CA ALA A 265 -3.42 9.27 0.43
C ALA A 265 -3.48 10.76 0.05
N HIS A 266 -4.57 11.45 0.38
CA HIS A 266 -4.76 12.88 0.18
C HIS A 266 -3.81 13.69 1.06
N TRP A 267 -3.71 13.37 2.34
CA TRP A 267 -2.74 13.96 3.25
C TRP A 267 -1.31 13.79 2.72
N THR A 268 -0.95 12.61 2.25
CA THR A 268 0.40 12.33 1.72
C THR A 268 0.75 13.16 0.48
N ARG A 269 -0.25 13.54 -0.33
CA ARG A 269 -0.09 14.45 -1.49
C ARG A 269 -0.01 15.92 -1.08
N HIS A 270 -0.47 16.29 0.11
CA HIS A 270 -0.62 17.67 0.58
C HIS A 270 -0.09 17.87 2.02
N SER A 271 0.95 17.12 2.41
CA SER A 271 1.41 17.06 3.81
C SER A 271 2.04 18.36 4.31
N ALA A 272 2.39 19.29 3.41
CA ALA A 272 2.77 20.66 3.73
C ALA A 272 1.59 21.55 4.16
N SER A 273 0.34 21.14 3.89
CA SER A 273 -0.88 21.89 4.16
C SER A 273 -1.72 21.34 5.31
N PHE A 274 -1.48 20.09 5.73
CA PHE A 274 -2.26 19.39 6.75
C PHE A 274 -1.33 18.68 7.75
N SER A 275 -1.54 18.89 9.05
CA SER A 275 -0.72 18.23 10.07
C SER A 275 -1.11 16.75 10.27
N ARG A 276 -0.24 15.96 10.90
CA ARG A 276 -0.50 14.54 11.22
C ARG A 276 -1.65 14.42 12.22
N GLU A 277 -1.75 15.37 13.15
CA GLU A 277 -2.76 15.46 14.19
C GLU A 277 -4.14 15.66 13.58
N LEU A 278 -4.26 16.58 12.60
CA LEU A 278 -5.51 16.85 11.87
C LEU A 278 -5.96 15.63 11.06
N LEU A 279 -5.04 14.91 10.39
CA LEU A 279 -5.36 13.65 9.71
C LEU A 279 -5.94 12.62 10.71
N ALA A 280 -5.33 12.50 11.89
CA ALA A 280 -5.82 11.60 12.92
C ALA A 280 -7.15 12.05 13.53
N ASP A 281 -7.35 13.35 13.75
CA ASP A 281 -8.63 13.91 14.23
C ASP A 281 -9.77 13.58 13.27
N GLU A 282 -9.57 13.79 11.97
CA GLU A 282 -10.58 13.51 10.94
C GLU A 282 -10.89 12.02 10.81
N LEU A 283 -9.87 11.15 10.84
CA LEU A 283 -10.04 9.69 10.83
C LEU A 283 -10.83 9.20 12.06
N ILE A 284 -10.52 9.72 13.24
CA ILE A 284 -11.22 9.41 14.49
C ILE A 284 -12.66 9.92 14.43
N HIS A 285 -12.87 11.15 13.98
CA HIS A 285 -14.20 11.74 13.80
C HIS A 285 -15.06 10.90 12.85
N HIS A 286 -14.52 10.53 11.69
CA HIS A 286 -15.22 9.73 10.69
C HIS A 286 -15.58 8.32 11.20
N ALA A 287 -14.68 7.67 11.96
CA ALA A 287 -14.94 6.37 12.58
C ALA A 287 -16.06 6.45 13.66
N LEU A 288 -16.01 7.47 14.52
CA LEU A 288 -17.03 7.71 15.55
C LEU A 288 -18.41 8.00 14.93
N ALA A 289 -18.45 8.87 13.91
CA ALA A 289 -19.67 9.20 13.18
C ALA A 289 -20.28 7.98 12.48
N THR A 290 -19.44 7.13 11.86
CA THR A 290 -19.87 5.86 11.22
C THR A 290 -20.54 4.90 12.20
N LEU A 291 -20.09 4.91 13.45
CA LEU A 291 -20.65 4.11 14.55
C LEU A 291 -21.85 4.77 15.26
N GLY A 292 -22.18 6.03 14.94
CA GLY A 292 -23.25 6.79 15.60
C GLY A 292 -22.86 7.35 16.98
N ILE A 293 -21.56 7.36 17.33
CA ILE A 293 -21.07 7.88 18.61
C ILE A 293 -20.97 9.40 18.50
N ALA A 294 -22.04 10.10 18.87
CA ALA A 294 -22.14 11.56 18.82
C ALA A 294 -20.93 12.26 19.44
N GLY A 295 -20.47 13.34 18.79
CA GLY A 295 -19.48 14.27 19.35
C GLY A 295 -19.93 14.74 20.73
N GLY A 296 -19.00 14.76 21.67
CA GLY A 296 -19.28 15.10 23.07
C GLY A 296 -19.47 16.59 23.28
N ASP A 297 -20.49 17.19 22.66
CA ASP A 297 -20.83 18.61 22.83
C ASP A 297 -21.60 18.82 24.14
N GLY A 298 -20.95 18.46 25.25
CA GLY A 298 -21.30 18.89 26.59
C GLY A 298 -20.90 20.34 26.83
N SER A 299 -21.40 21.26 25.99
CA SER A 299 -21.21 22.71 26.16
C SER A 299 -22.57 23.39 26.36
N ALA A 300 -22.62 24.29 27.34
CA ALA A 300 -23.86 24.82 27.90
C ALA A 300 -24.75 25.55 26.87
N ALA A 301 -25.95 25.02 26.63
CA ALA A 301 -27.00 25.69 25.85
C ALA A 301 -28.18 26.08 26.75
N GLY A 302 -27.98 27.14 27.54
CA GLY A 302 -29.04 28.05 27.97
C GLY A 302 -30.18 27.48 28.82
N THR A 303 -29.96 27.40 30.14
CA THR A 303 -31.02 27.78 31.09
C THR A 303 -31.41 29.22 30.76
N ARG A 304 -32.51 29.44 30.03
CA ARG A 304 -33.13 30.77 30.01
C ARG A 304 -33.61 31.06 31.42
N ALA A 305 -33.01 32.07 32.04
CA ALA A 305 -33.56 32.66 33.24
C ALA A 305 -34.98 33.17 32.94
N ASP A 306 -35.86 32.90 33.88
CA ASP A 306 -37.22 33.41 33.93
C ASP A 306 -37.17 34.89 34.30
N GLU A 307 -37.33 35.78 33.31
CA GLU A 307 -37.47 37.23 33.53
C GLU A 307 -38.95 37.64 33.40
N GLY A 308 -39.65 37.52 34.54
CA GLY A 308 -40.58 38.52 35.05
C GLY A 308 -41.76 38.99 34.19
N ASN A 309 -42.96 38.57 34.60
CA ASN A 309 -44.13 39.45 34.72
C ASN A 309 -45.05 39.01 35.87
#